data_AF-A0A417LHY7-F1
#
_entry.id   AF-A0A417LHY7-F1
#
_cell.length_a   1.000
_cell.length_b   1.000
_cell.length_c   1.000
_cell.angle_alpha   90.00
_cell.angle_beta   90.00
_cell.angle_gamma   90.00
#
_symmetry.space_group_name_H-M   'P 1'
#
loop_
_entity.id
_entity.type
_entity.pdbx_description
1 polymer ?
#
loop_
_entity_poly.entity_id
_entity_poly.type
_entity_poly.pdbx_seq_one_letter_code
_entity_poly.pdbx_strand_id
1 'polypeptide(L)' 'MKTGDKVQVSPDLTGLDDWLAGVVTDVEDNPFNGTVITIKADDGRMFFGQLRFFKPINKTGLCMQ' A
#
# COMPACT_ATOMS: atom_id res chain seq x y z
N MET A 1 1.17 8.29 3.02
CA MET A 1 0.02 7.41 2.75
C MET A 1 -0.98 7.57 3.89
N LYS A 2 -2.27 7.46 3.61
CA LYS A 2 -3.36 7.44 4.60
C LYS A 2 -4.45 6.47 4.17
N THR A 3 -5.35 6.11 5.09
CA THR A 3 -6.55 5.33 4.79
C THR A 3 -7.31 5.91 3.60
N GLY A 4 -7.69 5.04 2.66
CA GLY A 4 -8.35 5.40 1.40
C GLY A 4 -7.42 5.70 0.23
N ASP A 5 -6.11 5.84 0.45
CA ASP A 5 -5.15 5.99 -0.66
C ASP A 5 -5.04 4.69 -1.47
N LYS A 6 -4.94 4.82 -2.80
CA LYS A 6 -4.59 3.70 -3.69
C LYS A 6 -3.08 3.49 -3.73
N VAL A 7 -2.65 2.26 -3.52
CA VAL A 7 -1.24 1.87 -3.47
C VAL A 7 -1.02 0.55 -4.18
N GLN A 8 0.23 0.22 -4.47
CA GLN A 8 0.65 -1.12 -4.85
C GLN A 8 1.49 -1.74 -3.73
N VAL A 9 1.31 -3.03 -3.48
CA VAL A 9 2.10 -3.83 -2.54
C VAL A 9 3.16 -4.66 -3.28
N SER A 10 4.35 -4.76 -2.69
CA SER A 10 5.53 -5.40 -3.27
C SER A 10 5.34 -6.93 -3.49
N PRO A 11 5.86 -7.49 -4.60
CA PRO A 11 6.12 -8.91 -4.78
C PRO A 11 6.75 -9.58 -3.55
N ASP A 12 7.72 -8.93 -2.92
CA ASP A 12 8.44 -9.46 -1.75
C ASP A 12 7.53 -9.73 -0.54
N LEU A 13 6.42 -9.00 -0.43
CA LEU A 13 5.45 -9.17 0.64
C LEU A 13 4.31 -10.12 0.24
N THR A 14 3.93 -10.11 -1.05
CA THR A 14 2.81 -10.90 -1.55
C THR A 14 3.17 -12.33 -1.95
N GLY A 15 4.46 -12.58 -2.24
CA GLY A 15 4.93 -13.82 -2.85
C GLY A 15 4.48 -14.01 -4.30
N LEU A 16 4.04 -12.93 -4.97
CA LEU A 16 3.67 -12.93 -6.39
C LEU A 16 4.82 -12.42 -7.26
N ASP A 17 4.66 -12.53 -8.58
CA ASP A 17 5.63 -12.03 -9.55
C ASP A 17 5.54 -10.49 -9.74
N ASP A 18 4.35 -9.91 -9.51
CA ASP A 18 4.04 -8.52 -9.83
C ASP A 18 3.50 -7.70 -8.64
N TRP A 19 3.63 -6.37 -8.76
CA TRP A 19 3.06 -5.41 -7.82
C TRP A 19 1.54 -5.44 -7.87
N LEU A 20 0.91 -5.73 -6.73
CA LEU A 20 -0.55 -5.86 -6.65
C LEU A 20 -1.18 -4.56 -6.13
N ALA A 21 -2.20 -4.05 -6.82
CA ALA A 21 -2.91 -2.84 -6.41
C ALA A 21 -3.88 -3.11 -5.24
N GLY A 22 -4.13 -2.08 -4.44
CA GLY A 22 -5.09 -2.12 -3.35
C GLY A 22 -5.36 -0.75 -2.74
N VAL A 23 -6.15 -0.75 -1.67
CA VAL A 23 -6.55 0.43 -0.91
C VAL A 23 -6.06 0.31 0.52
N VAL A 24 -5.45 1.38 1.04
CA VAL A 24 -5.05 1.45 2.46
C VAL A 24 -6.28 1.44 3.35
N THR A 25 -6.33 0.47 4.27
CA THR A 25 -7.40 0.35 5.27
C THR A 25 -6.95 0.83 6.65
N ASP A 26 -5.65 0.74 6.95
CA ASP A 26 -5.10 1.15 8.24
C ASP A 26 -3.64 1.62 8.12
N VAL A 27 -3.25 2.53 9.02
CA VAL A 27 -1.89 3.08 9.15
C VAL A 27 -1.54 3.12 10.63
N GLU A 28 -0.58 2.29 11.03
CA GLU A 28 -0.10 2.19 12.41
C GLU A 28 1.34 2.68 12.50
N ASP A 29 1.64 3.57 13.44
CA ASP A 29 3.02 3.93 13.77
C ASP A 29 3.53 3.02 14.90
N ASN A 30 4.29 1.99 14.51
CA ASN A 30 4.84 1.02 15.44
C ASN A 30 6.24 1.44 15.93
N PRO A 31 6.51 1.45 17.26
CA PRO A 31 7.78 1.94 17.79
C PRO A 31 9.00 1.07 17.42
N PHE A 32 8.79 -0.18 17.00
CA PHE A 32 9.87 -1.10 16.60
C PHE A 32 10.00 -1.21 15.08
N ASN A 33 8.87 -1.21 14.38
CA ASN A 33 8.81 -1.48 12.94
C ASN A 33 8.66 -0.22 12.09
N GLY A 34 8.52 0.95 12.71
CA GLY A 34 8.15 2.19 12.02
C GLY A 34 6.70 2.15 11.54
N THR A 35 6.37 2.93 10.52
CA THR A 35 5.02 2.98 9.96
C THR A 35 4.67 1.67 9.24
N VAL A 36 3.64 0.99 9.73
CA VAL A 36 3.04 -0.22 9.17
C VAL A 36 1.75 0.17 8.44
N ILE A 37 1.61 -0.32 7.21
CA ILE A 37 0.46 -0.07 6.34
C ILE A 37 -0.31 -1.38 6.20
N THR A 38 -1.63 -1.32 6.36
CA THR A 38 -2.54 -2.41 6.01
C THR A 38 -3.36 -2.02 4.80
N ILE A 39 -3.47 -2.92 3.82
CA ILE A 39 -4.28 -2.72 2.62
C ILE A 39 -5.25 -3.88 2.40
N LYS A 40 -6.35 -3.56 1.72
CA LYS A 40 -7.14 -4.55 0.99
C LYS A 40 -6.73 -4.52 -0.48
N ALA A 41 -6.14 -5.61 -0.96
CA ALA A 41 -5.77 -5.74 -2.36
C ALA A 41 -7.00 -5.95 -3.25
N ASP A 42 -6.85 -5.64 -4.54
CA ASP A 42 -7.92 -5.74 -5.54
C ASP A 42 -8.39 -7.21 -5.74
N ASP A 43 -7.55 -8.19 -5.42
CA ASP A 43 -7.91 -9.62 -5.40
C ASP A 43 -8.65 -10.08 -4.13
N GLY A 44 -8.92 -9.15 -3.21
CA GLY A 44 -9.64 -9.39 -1.96
C GLY A 44 -8.77 -9.82 -0.78
N ARG A 45 -7.47 -10.10 -0.98
CA ARG A 45 -6.55 -10.43 0.12
C ARG A 45 -6.17 -9.20 0.94
N MET A 46 -5.86 -9.42 2.21
CA MET A 46 -5.33 -8.38 3.10
C MET A 46 -3.83 -8.54 3.23
N PHE A 47 -3.09 -7.44 3.11
CA PHE A 47 -1.63 -7.41 3.31
C PHE A 47 -1.28 -6.32 4.32
N PHE A 48 -0.33 -6.60 5.21
CA PHE A 48 0.22 -5.65 6.17
C PHE A 48 1.74 -5.71 6.18
N GLY A 49 2.40 -4.56 6.27
CA GLY A 49 3.85 -4.51 6.29
C GLY A 49 4.39 -3.10 6.47
N GLN A 50 5.71 -2.98 6.61
CA GLN A 50 6.37 -1.68 6.69
C GLN A 50 6.12 -0.85 5.42
N LEU A 51 6.07 0.48 5.56
CA LEU A 51 5.85 1.44 4.46
C LEU A 51 6.68 1.15 3.20
N ARG A 52 7.91 0.64 3.35
CA ARG A 52 8.82 0.30 2.23
C ARG A 52 8.26 -0.72 1.23
N PHE A 53 7.29 -1.55 1.64
CA PHE A 53 6.65 -2.54 0.78
C PHE A 53 5.51 -1.96 -0.06
N PHE A 54 5.18 -0.68 0.13
CA PHE A 54 4.05 -0.04 -0.53
C PHE A 54 4.53 1.15 -1.36
N LYS A 55 3.94 1.31 -2.54
CA LYS A 55 4.17 2.46 -3.42
C LYS A 55 2.83 3.16 -3.73
N PRO A 56 2.77 4.50 -3.68
CA PRO A 56 1.57 5.20 -4.07
C PRO A 56 1.33 5.01 -5.58
N ILE A 57 0.09 4.74 -5.96
CA ILE A 57 -0.30 4.85 -7.37
C ILE A 57 -0.52 6.33 -7.61
N ASN A 58 0.46 7.00 -8.23
CA ASN A 58 0.30 8.39 -8.63
C ASN A 58 -0.94 8.49 -9.54
N LYS A 59 -1.93 9.29 -9.13
CA LYS A 59 -2.94 9.78 -10.07
C LYS A 59 -2.24 10.78 -10.98
N THR A 60 -1.59 10.31 -12.04
CA THR A 60 -1.17 11.17 -13.13
C THR A 60 -2.45 11.72 -13.77
N GLY A 61 -2.83 12.96 -13.43
CA GLY A 61 -3.90 13.67 -14.14
C GLY A 61 -4.79 14.66 -13.38
N LEU A 62 -4.48 15.15 -12.17
CA LEU A 62 -5.36 16.17 -11.54
C LEU A 62 -4.63 17.26 -10.74
N CYS A 63 -3.67 17.94 -11.37
CA CYS A 63 -3.23 19.33 -11.16
C CYS A 63 -1.90 19.47 -11.96
N MET A 64 -1.80 20.21 -13.07
CA MET A 64 -1.93 21.66 -13.17
C MET A 64 -2.44 22.05 -14.57
N GLN A 65 -3.53 22.80 -14.64
CA GLN A 65 -3.86 23.76 -15.69
C GLN A 65 -4.39 25.01 -15.00
#